data_AF-A0A0C9Z4M5-F1
#
_entry.id   AF-A0A0C9Z4M5-F1
#
_cell.length_a   1.000
_cell.length_b   1.000
_cell.length_c   1.000
_cell.angle_alpha   90.00
_cell.angle_beta   90.00
_cell.angle_gamma   90.00
#
_symmetry.space_group_name_H-M   'P 1'
#
loop_
_entity.id
_entity.type
_entity.pdbx_description
1 polymer ?
#
loop_
_entity_poly.entity_id
_entity_poly.type
_entity_poly.pdbx_seq_one_letter_code
_entity_poly.pdbx_strand_id
1 'polypeptide(L)'
;YLKWATSKNFLLMLPEDTKRRQVEAASSTQRSLDNHLVPRDQVPHYSECAFQDVSIQWLIETDQPIHILQNPAFQQMIILASRANHSVKILTLKQTRQSIIDLFKSNLRELRK
;
A
#
# COMPACT_ATOMS: atom_id res chain seq x y z
N TYR A 1 42.80 -23.85 26.20
CA TYR A 1 41.61 -23.32 25.50
C TYR A 1 41.99 -22.33 24.39
N LEU A 2 42.56 -21.16 24.70
CA LEU A 2 42.93 -20.13 23.69
C LEU A 2 43.78 -20.67 22.52
N LYS A 3 44.88 -21.36 22.81
CA LYS A 3 45.77 -21.96 21.79
C LYS A 3 45.06 -22.97 20.87
N TRP A 4 44.03 -23.67 21.38
CA TRP A 4 43.24 -24.62 20.62
C TRP A 4 42.21 -23.92 19.72
N ALA A 5 41.56 -22.87 20.23
CA ALA A 5 40.58 -22.12 19.45
C ALA A 5 41.26 -21.42 18.26
N THR A 6 42.45 -20.84 18.45
CA THR A 6 43.23 -20.23 17.37
C THR A 6 43.68 -21.26 16.34
N SER A 7 44.13 -22.45 16.76
CA SER A 7 44.59 -23.49 15.83
C SER A 7 43.44 -24.13 15.04
N LYS A 8 42.21 -24.03 15.53
CA LYS A 8 41.00 -24.54 14.87
C LYS A 8 40.19 -23.47 14.14
N ASN A 9 40.70 -22.23 14.01
CA ASN A 9 39.96 -21.08 13.49
C ASN A 9 38.58 -20.91 14.16
N PHE A 10 38.49 -21.29 15.43
CA PHE A 10 37.25 -21.21 16.17
C PHE A 10 37.09 -19.79 16.72
N LEU A 11 35.90 -19.23 16.53
CA LEU A 11 35.57 -17.90 16.97
C LEU A 11 35.63 -17.84 18.51
N LEU A 12 36.55 -17.05 19.06
CA LEU A 12 36.63 -16.86 20.51
C LEU A 12 35.34 -16.17 20.99
N MET A 13 34.54 -16.87 21.81
CA MET A 13 33.32 -16.35 22.44
C MET A 13 33.56 -15.96 23.90
N LEU A 14 34.81 -15.71 24.28
CA LEU A 14 35.11 -15.25 25.62
C LEU A 14 34.52 -13.84 25.82
N PRO A 15 34.06 -13.50 27.04
CA PRO A 15 33.38 -12.23 27.30
C PRO A 15 34.19 -11.02 26.83
N GLU A 16 35.50 -11.05 26.98
CA GLU A 16 36.41 -9.97 26.58
C GLU A 16 36.52 -9.83 25.05
N ASP A 17 36.58 -10.93 24.30
CA ASP A 17 36.62 -10.89 22.84
C ASP A 17 35.28 -10.46 22.24
N THR A 18 34.17 -10.88 22.85
CA THR A 18 32.82 -10.44 22.46
C THR A 18 32.64 -8.95 22.69
N LYS A 19 33.10 -8.41 23.84
CA LYS A 19 33.10 -6.96 24.11
C LYS A 19 33.95 -6.18 23.11
N ARG A 20 35.16 -6.66 22.79
CA ARG A 20 36.04 -6.03 21.79
C ARG A 20 35.36 -5.92 20.43
N ARG A 21 34.71 -6.99 19.97
CA ARG A 21 33.96 -6.98 18.70
C ARG A 21 32.74 -6.08 18.72
N GLN A 22 32.05 -5.96 19.85
CA GLN A 22 30.93 -5.02 19.97
C GLN A 22 31.39 -3.56 19.89
N VAL A 23 32.54 -3.23 20.49
CA VAL A 23 33.14 -1.88 20.40
C VAL A 23 33.63 -1.59 18.97
N GLU A 24 34.31 -2.55 18.34
CA GLU A 24 34.73 -2.44 16.94
C GLU A 24 33.53 -2.35 15.98
N ALA A 25 32.47 -3.12 16.20
CA ALA A 25 31.25 -3.05 15.41
C ALA A 25 30.47 -1.75 15.64
N ALA A 26 30.48 -1.18 16.84
CA ALA A 26 29.86 0.11 17.13
C ALA A 26 30.53 1.27 16.36
N SER A 27 31.84 1.16 16.06
CA SER A 27 32.56 2.11 15.19
C SER A 27 32.12 2.03 13.72
N SER A 28 31.51 0.90 13.32
CA SER A 28 30.83 0.72 12.03
C SER A 28 29.33 0.97 12.19
N THR A 29 28.99 2.21 12.59
CA THR A 29 27.59 2.63 12.76
C THR A 29 26.85 2.46 11.44
N GLN A 30 25.82 1.59 11.44
CA GLN A 30 24.89 1.47 10.32
C GLN A 30 24.31 2.86 10.02
N ARG A 31 24.53 3.37 8.80
CA ARG A 31 23.97 4.67 8.39
C ARG A 31 22.45 4.62 8.52
N SER A 32 21.88 5.59 9.25
CA SER A 32 20.43 5.70 9.36
C SER A 32 19.82 5.88 7.97
N LEU A 33 18.70 5.19 7.74
CA LEU A 33 17.91 5.32 6.51
C LEU A 33 17.10 6.62 6.47
N ASP A 34 17.09 7.41 7.55
CA ASP A 34 16.30 8.64 7.66
C ASP A 34 16.58 9.62 6.52
N ASN A 35 17.83 9.72 6.05
CA ASN A 35 18.21 10.59 4.92
C ASN A 35 17.65 10.14 3.56
N HIS A 36 17.10 8.92 3.48
CA HIS A 36 16.50 8.36 2.27
C HIS A 36 14.97 8.21 2.38
N LEU A 37 14.37 8.59 3.50
CA LEU A 37 12.92 8.59 3.65
C LEU A 37 12.35 9.86 3.03
N VAL A 38 11.63 9.69 1.92
CA VAL A 38 10.78 10.77 1.37
C VAL A 38 9.46 10.78 2.16
N PRO A 39 8.98 11.94 2.61
CA PRO A 39 7.63 12.05 3.16
C PRO A 39 6.64 11.50 2.14
N ARG A 40 5.99 10.38 2.47
CA ARG A 40 4.86 9.90 1.70
C ARG A 40 3.69 10.81 2.05
N ASP A 41 3.08 11.45 1.05
CA ASP A 41 1.81 12.13 1.25
C ASP A 41 0.84 11.12 1.86
N GLN A 42 0.58 11.29 3.16
CA GLN A 42 -0.33 10.41 3.88
C GLN A 42 -1.71 10.80 3.40
N VAL A 43 -2.27 9.99 2.50
CA VAL A 43 -3.71 9.99 2.25
C VAL A 43 -4.36 9.86 3.63
N PRO A 44 -5.31 10.73 4.00
CA PRO A 44 -5.94 10.68 5.30
C PRO A 44 -6.43 9.27 5.57
N HIS A 45 -6.04 8.72 6.73
CA HIS A 45 -6.52 7.42 7.15
C HIS A 45 -8.05 7.41 7.17
N TYR A 46 -8.62 6.30 6.72
CA TYR A 46 -10.07 6.14 6.75
C TYR A 46 -10.60 6.34 8.17
N SER A 47 -11.59 7.23 8.30
CA SER A 47 -12.46 7.33 9.47
C SER A 47 -13.90 7.47 8.97
N GLU A 48 -14.86 6.97 9.76
CA GLU A 48 -16.28 7.03 9.39
C GLU A 48 -16.74 8.48 9.18
N CYS A 49 -16.33 9.41 10.05
CA CYS A 49 -16.64 10.83 9.93
C CYS A 49 -16.05 11.44 8.65
N ALA A 50 -14.76 11.22 8.38
CA ALA A 50 -14.13 11.77 7.17
C ALA A 50 -14.75 11.19 5.90
N PHE A 51 -15.10 9.90 5.89
CA PHE A 51 -15.78 9.29 4.76
C PHE A 51 -17.18 9.87 4.55
N GLN A 52 -17.92 10.10 5.64
CA GLN A 52 -19.24 10.73 5.59
C GLN A 52 -19.16 12.15 5.01
N ASP A 53 -18.24 12.98 5.49
CA ASP A 53 -18.07 14.36 5.03
C ASP A 53 -17.73 14.42 3.54
N VAL A 54 -16.74 13.63 3.09
CA VAL A 54 -16.34 13.55 1.68
C VAL A 54 -17.48 13.02 0.81
N SER A 55 -18.25 12.05 1.30
CA SER A 55 -19.39 11.51 0.58
C SER A 55 -20.49 12.55 0.40
N ILE A 56 -20.83 13.32 1.46
CA ILE A 56 -21.82 14.39 1.39
C ILE A 56 -21.37 15.49 0.42
N GLN A 57 -20.11 15.92 0.50
CA GLN A 57 -19.57 16.92 -0.42
C GLN A 57 -19.65 16.44 -1.87
N TRP A 58 -19.25 15.19 -2.14
CA TRP A 58 -19.33 14.61 -3.48
C TRP A 58 -20.77 14.57 -4.00
N LEU A 59 -21.75 14.20 -3.17
CA LEU A 59 -23.18 14.19 -3.56
C LEU A 59 -23.65 15.58 -3.99
N ILE A 60 -23.26 16.63 -3.24
CA ILE A 60 -23.65 18.02 -3.52
C ILE A 60 -22.98 18.53 -4.81
N GLU A 61 -21.67 18.30 -4.96
CA GLU A 61 -20.91 18.80 -6.11
C GLU A 61 -21.34 18.16 -7.43
N THR A 62 -21.82 16.92 -7.38
CA THR A 62 -22.17 16.13 -8.57
C THR A 62 -23.68 15.90 -8.74
N ASP A 63 -24.49 16.57 -7.91
CA ASP A 63 -25.97 16.49 -7.90
C ASP A 63 -26.49 15.05 -7.95
N GLN A 64 -25.89 14.19 -7.13
CA GLN A 64 -26.23 12.77 -7.10
C GLN A 64 -27.40 12.52 -6.14
N PRO A 65 -28.27 11.56 -6.45
CA PRO A 65 -29.36 11.23 -5.56
C PRO A 65 -28.84 10.57 -4.28
N ILE A 66 -29.43 10.93 -3.13
CA ILE A 66 -28.99 10.47 -1.80
C ILE A 66 -28.95 8.93 -1.69
N HIS A 67 -29.86 8.22 -2.38
CA HIS A 67 -29.92 6.77 -2.37
C HIS A 67 -28.72 6.08 -3.07
N ILE A 68 -27.87 6.82 -3.78
CA ILE A 68 -26.71 6.24 -4.48
C ILE A 68 -25.74 5.55 -3.51
N LEU A 69 -25.63 6.03 -2.26
CA LEU A 69 -24.77 5.43 -1.24
C LEU A 69 -25.27 4.04 -0.79
N GLN A 70 -26.56 3.75 -1.00
CA GLN A 70 -27.15 2.44 -0.72
C GLN A 70 -27.01 1.47 -1.91
N ASN A 71 -26.56 1.95 -3.08
CA ASN A 71 -26.41 1.11 -4.25
C ASN A 71 -25.31 0.04 -4.01
N PRO A 72 -25.61 -1.26 -4.13
CA PRO A 72 -24.63 -2.32 -3.92
C PRO A 72 -23.39 -2.18 -4.82
N ALA A 73 -23.53 -1.68 -6.05
CA ALA A 73 -22.42 -1.47 -6.96
C ALA A 73 -21.48 -0.36 -6.47
N PHE A 74 -22.02 0.71 -5.88
CA PHE A 74 -21.23 1.77 -5.26
C PHE A 74 -20.44 1.22 -4.07
N GLN A 75 -21.09 0.45 -3.18
CA GLN A 75 -20.42 -0.17 -2.03
C GLN A 75 -19.29 -1.13 -2.47
N GLN A 76 -19.54 -1.95 -3.48
CA GLN A 76 -18.53 -2.85 -4.05
C GLN A 76 -17.33 -2.08 -4.63
N MET A 77 -17.58 -0.97 -5.33
CA MET A 77 -16.53 -0.11 -5.87
C MET A 77 -15.64 0.46 -4.76
N ILE A 78 -16.23 0.95 -3.66
CA ILE A 78 -15.48 1.48 -2.50
C ILE A 78 -14.66 0.37 -1.82
N ILE A 79 -15.26 -0.80 -1.59
CA ILE A 79 -14.53 -1.95 -1.00
C ILE A 79 -13.34 -2.32 -1.88
N LEU A 80 -13.53 -2.39 -3.19
CA LEU A 80 -12.45 -2.70 -4.13
C LEU A 80 -11.35 -1.63 -4.10
N ALA A 81 -11.74 -0.35 -4.14
CA ALA A 81 -10.82 0.79 -4.10
C ALA A 81 -10.01 0.85 -2.80
N SER A 82 -10.64 0.59 -1.65
CA SER A 82 -10.00 0.62 -0.32
C SER A 82 -8.88 -0.41 -0.16
N ARG A 83 -8.93 -1.50 -0.95
CA ARG A 83 -7.92 -2.58 -0.94
C ARG A 83 -6.77 -2.34 -1.92
N ALA A 84 -6.76 -1.23 -2.65
CA ALA A 84 -5.69 -0.92 -3.58
C ALA A 84 -4.41 -0.51 -2.81
N ASN A 85 -3.29 -1.21 -3.07
CA ASN A 85 -2.00 -0.95 -2.40
C ASN A 85 -1.37 0.41 -2.75
N HIS A 86 -1.80 1.01 -3.87
CA HIS A 86 -1.24 2.23 -4.41
C HIS A 86 -2.35 3.26 -4.60
N SER A 87 -2.77 3.46 -5.85
CA SER A 87 -3.81 4.41 -6.23
C SER A 87 -4.77 3.73 -7.19
N VAL A 88 -6.05 4.09 -7.10
CA VAL A 88 -7.04 3.66 -8.08
C VAL A 88 -6.88 4.50 -9.34
N LYS A 89 -6.73 3.85 -10.49
CA LYS A 89 -6.73 4.54 -11.79
C LYS A 89 -8.17 4.87 -12.16
N ILE A 90 -8.54 6.15 -12.07
CA ILE A 90 -9.85 6.64 -12.49
C ILE A 90 -9.89 6.67 -14.03
N LEU A 91 -10.93 6.09 -14.62
CA LEU A 91 -11.09 6.06 -16.07
C LEU A 91 -11.47 7.43 -16.61
N THR A 92 -10.91 7.78 -17.76
CA THR A 92 -11.36 8.96 -18.52
C THR A 92 -12.71 8.68 -19.19
N LEU A 93 -13.47 9.74 -19.49
CA LEU A 93 -14.77 9.62 -20.18
C LEU A 93 -14.67 8.84 -21.50
N LYS A 94 -13.58 9.03 -22.26
CA LYS A 94 -13.33 8.29 -23.50
C LYS A 94 -13.15 6.79 -23.24
N GLN A 95 -12.35 6.43 -22.23
CA GLN A 95 -12.12 5.04 -21.85
C GLN A 95 -13.41 4.39 -21.33
N THR A 96 -14.15 5.07 -20.47
CA THR A 96 -15.43 4.57 -19.95
C THR A 96 -16.42 4.27 -21.07
N ARG A 97 -16.59 5.19 -22.04
CA ARG A 97 -17.47 4.97 -23.20
C ARG A 97 -17.04 3.75 -24.01
N GLN A 98 -15.75 3.62 -24.29
CA GLN A 98 -15.22 2.49 -25.05
C GLN A 98 -15.47 1.16 -24.31
N SER A 99 -15.17 1.10 -23.01
CA SER A 99 -15.40 -0.10 -22.19
C SER A 99 -16.87 -0.52 -22.14
N ILE A 100 -17.81 0.44 -22.08
CA ILE A 100 -19.25 0.13 -22.12
C ILE A 100 -19.63 -0.50 -23.47
N ILE A 101 -19.15 0.06 -24.59
CA ILE A 101 -19.42 -0.47 -25.93
C ILE A 101 -18.86 -1.88 -26.08
N ASP A 102 -17.64 -2.12 -25.58
CA ASP A 102 -16.98 -3.42 -25.69
C ASP A 102 -17.67 -4.47 -24.83
N LEU A 103 -18.09 -4.11 -23.60
CA LEU A 103 -18.90 -4.98 -22.75
C LEU A 103 -20.21 -5.39 -23.44
N PHE A 104 -20.91 -4.42 -24.04
CA PHE A 104 -22.14 -4.70 -24.77
C PHE A 104 -21.92 -5.65 -25.96
N LYS A 105 -20.86 -5.43 -26.75
CA LYS A 105 -20.51 -6.30 -27.88
C LYS A 105 -20.17 -7.72 -27.44
N SER A 106 -19.47 -7.88 -26.32
CA SER A 106 -19.12 -9.20 -25.78
C SER A 106 -20.38 -9.96 -25.35
N ASN A 107 -21.29 -9.32 -24.63
CA ASN A 107 -22.56 -9.93 -24.22
C ASN A 107 -23.39 -10.39 -25.44
N LEU A 108 -23.45 -9.58 -26.50
CA LEU A 108 -24.15 -9.98 -27.74
C LEU A 108 -23.51 -11.18 -28.44
N ARG A 109 -22.19 -11.34 -28.35
CA ARG A 109 -21.49 -12.51 -28.91
C ARG A 109 -21.78 -13.76 -28.10
N GLU A 110 -21.83 -13.65 -26.78
CA GLU A 110 -22.13 -14.78 -25.88
C GLU A 110 -23.57 -15.27 -26.06
N LEU A 111 -24.54 -14.36 -26.20
CA LEU A 111 -25.94 -14.71 -26.45
C LEU A 111 -26.20 -15.33 -27.82
N ARG A 112 -25.26 -15.23 -28.76
CA ARG A 112 -25.35 -15.83 -30.10
C ARG A 112 -24.81 -17.27 -30.14
N LYS A 113 -24.16 -17.74 -29.07
CA LYS A 113 -23.75 -19.15 -28.91
C LYS A 113 -24.92 -19.99 -28.40
#